data_AF-A0A971Z189-F1
#
_entry.id   AF-A0A971Z189-F1
#
_cell.length_a   1.000
_cell.length_b   1.000
_cell.length_c   1.000
_cell.angle_alpha   90.00
_cell.angle_beta   90.00
_cell.angle_gamma   90.00
#
_symmetry.space_group_name_H-M   'P 1'
#
loop_
_entity.id
_entity.type
_entity.pdbx_description
1 polymer ?
#
loop_
_entity_poly.entity_id
_entity_poly.type
_entity_poly.pdbx_seq_one_letter_code
_entity_poly.pdbx_strand_id
1 'polypeptide(L)' 'MKTSISQSQRYAIVTETWRPQVNGVANTLGRLCDGLLERGNQLQLVRPAQTGE' A
#
# COMPACT_ATOMS: atom_id res chain seq x y z
N MET A 1 -30.32 7.59 12.25
CA MET A 1 -29.06 7.70 11.48
C MET A 1 -28.03 6.77 12.12
N LYS A 2 -27.66 5.66 11.47
CA LYS A 2 -26.49 4.88 11.90
C LYS A 2 -25.26 5.56 11.33
N THR A 3 -24.56 6.34 12.15
CA THR A 3 -23.25 6.89 11.79
C THR A 3 -22.30 5.71 11.69
N SER A 4 -22.01 5.22 10.49
CA SER A 4 -21.00 4.17 10.30
C SER A 4 -19.65 4.78 10.66
N ILE A 5 -19.07 4.35 11.77
CA ILE A 5 -17.69 4.68 12.11
C ILE A 5 -16.82 4.11 11.00
N SER A 6 -16.18 4.97 10.19
CA SER A 6 -15.14 4.52 9.27
C SER A 6 -14.00 3.95 10.10
N GLN A 7 -13.91 2.62 10.18
CA GLN A 7 -12.87 1.95 10.94
C GLN A 7 -11.58 2.01 10.12
N SER A 8 -10.65 2.88 10.52
CA SER A 8 -9.28 2.91 10.00
C SER A 8 -8.59 1.59 10.34
N GLN A 9 -8.16 0.84 9.32
CA GLN A 9 -7.39 -0.40 9.47
C GLN A 9 -5.90 -0.20 9.23
N ARG A 10 -5.10 -1.17 9.64
CA ARG A 10 -3.65 -1.23 9.37
C ARG A 10 -3.35 -2.44 8.49
N TYR A 11 -2.72 -2.21 7.34
CA TYR A 11 -2.31 -3.26 6.41
C TYR A 11 -0.80 -3.33 6.28
N ALA A 12 -0.27 -4.55 6.21
CA ALA A 12 1.10 -4.80 5.77
C ALA A 12 1.08 -5.22 4.30
N ILE A 13 1.83 -4.50 3.47
CA ILE A 13 2.07 -4.84 2.07
C ILE A 13 3.46 -5.45 1.99
N VAL A 14 3.52 -6.77 1.79
CA VAL A 14 4.77 -7.51 1.65
C VAL A 14 4.97 -7.86 0.18
N THR A 15 6.00 -7.31 -0.45
CA THR A 15 6.22 -7.47 -1.90
C THR A 15 7.71 -7.46 -2.23
N GLU A 16 8.11 -8.22 -3.25
CA GLU A 16 9.44 -8.09 -3.86
C GLU A 16 9.55 -6.88 -4.79
N THR A 17 8.42 -6.43 -5.34
CA THR A 17 8.34 -5.38 -6.37
C THR A 17 7.68 -4.13 -5.79
N TRP A 18 8.34 -2.98 -5.92
CA TRP A 18 7.78 -1.68 -5.52
C TRP A 18 8.30 -0.56 -6.45
N ARG A 19 7.95 0.70 -6.20
CA ARG A 19 8.61 1.82 -6.89
C ARG A 19 10.10 1.85 -6.52
N PRO A 20 11.02 2.14 -7.45
CA PRO A 20 10.82 2.78 -8.76
C PRO A 20 10.57 1.82 -9.94
N GLN A 21 10.42 0.50 -9.73
CA GLN A 21 10.22 -0.44 -10.85
C GLN A 21 8.98 -0.07 -11.68
N VAL A 22 9.14 -0.02 -13.01
CA VAL A 22 8.05 0.31 -13.96
C VAL A 22 7.51 -0.99 -14.55
N ASN A 23 6.65 -1.68 -13.79
CA ASN A 23 5.97 -2.87 -14.25
C ASN A 23 4.50 -2.91 -13.78
N GLY A 24 3.74 -3.88 -14.30
CA GLY A 24 2.30 -3.99 -13.99
C GLY A 24 2.00 -4.19 -12.50
N VAL A 25 2.88 -4.89 -11.77
CA VAL A 25 2.71 -5.18 -10.34
C VAL A 25 2.93 -3.91 -9.51
N ALA A 26 4.03 -3.19 -9.72
CA ALA A 26 4.33 -1.94 -9.03
C ALA A 26 3.21 -0.90 -9.25
N ASN A 27 2.68 -0.81 -10.48
CA ASN A 27 1.58 0.09 -10.80
C ASN A 27 0.28 -0.28 -10.10
N THR A 28 -0.07 -1.58 -10.07
CA THR A 28 -1.29 -2.08 -9.42
C THR A 28 -1.22 -1.91 -7.91
N LEU A 29 -0.10 -2.30 -7.30
CA LEU A 29 0.11 -2.14 -5.86
C LEU A 29 0.13 -0.67 -5.45
N GLY A 30 0.70 0.22 -6.26
CA GLY A 30 0.63 1.66 -6.05
C GLY A 30 -0.81 2.15 -5.94
N ARG A 31 -1.65 1.85 -6.94
CA ARG A 31 -3.07 2.26 -6.95
C ARG A 31 -3.87 1.68 -5.76
N LEU A 32 -3.60 0.43 -5.38
CA LEU A 32 -4.20 -0.18 -4.20
C LEU A 32 -3.82 0.57 -2.92
N CYS A 33 -2.52 0.85 -2.75
CA CYS A 33 -2.03 1.57 -1.58
C CYS A 33 -2.61 2.98 -1.50
N ASP A 34 -2.63 3.71 -2.63
CA ASP A 34 -3.22 5.04 -2.72
C ASP A 34 -4.69 5.01 -2.27
N GLY A 35 -5.49 4.07 -2.81
CA GLY A 35 -6.89 3.93 -2.42
C GLY A 35 -7.12 3.50 -0.96
N LEU A 36 -6.20 2.74 -0.36
CA LEU A 36 -6.27 2.39 1.07
C LEU A 36 -5.96 3.60 1.96
N LEU A 37 -4.93 4.37 1.61
CA LEU A 37 -4.54 5.60 2.31
C LEU A 37 -5.65 6.66 2.23
N GLU A 38 -6.24 6.86 1.04
CA GLU A 38 -7.37 7.79 0.83
C GLU A 38 -8.59 7.46 1.70
N ARG A 39 -8.79 6.19 2.03
CA ARG A 39 -9.86 5.73 2.93
C ARG A 39 -9.52 5.88 4.42
N GLY A 40 -8.35 6.43 4.74
CA GLY A 40 -7.88 6.65 6.10
C GLY A 40 -7.22 5.44 6.75
N ASN A 41 -6.83 4.42 5.97
CA ASN A 41 -6.08 3.27 6.50
C ASN A 41 -4.59 3.60 6.61
N GLN A 42 -3.88 2.86 7.46
CA GLN A 42 -2.42 2.95 7.58
C GLN A 42 -1.78 1.77 6.87
N LEU A 43 -0.63 2.01 6.24
CA LEU A 43 0.11 1.00 5.50
C LEU A 43 1.53 0.85 6.05
N GLN A 44 1.99 -0.38 6.16
CA GLN A 44 3.39 -0.73 6.32
C GLN A 44 3.86 -1.44 5.05
N LEU A 45 4.88 -0.91 4.40
CA LEU A 45 5.53 -1.59 3.28
C LEU A 45 6.71 -2.41 3.78
N VAL A 46 6.74 -3.69 3.44
CA VAL A 46 7.88 -4.59 3.66
C VAL A 46 8.32 -5.10 2.30
N ARG A 47 9.58 -4.86 1.98
CA ARG A 47 10.21 -5.39 0.78
C ARG A 47 11.67 -5.69 1.03
N PRO A 48 12.30 -6.59 0.26
CA PRO A 48 13.74 -6.73 0.25
C PRO A 48 14.41 -5.39 -0.07
N ALA A 49 15.53 -5.11 0.60
CA ALA A 49 16.43 -4.04 0.18
C ALA A 49 16.95 -4.36 -1.22
N GLN A 50 16.98 -3.37 -2.10
CA GLN A 50 17.53 -3.56 -3.45
C GLN A 50 19.02 -3.26 -3.44
N THR A 51 19.77 -3.92 -4.33
CA THR A 51 21.20 -3.68 -4.47
C THR A 51 21.44 -2.21 -4.82
N GLY A 52 22.18 -1.49 -3.97
CA GLY A 52 22.52 -0.09 -4.19
C GLY A 52 21.50 0.92 -3.64
N GLU A 53 20.52 0.47 -2.85
CA GLU A 53 19.69 1.32 -2.01
C GLU A 53 20.37 1.72 -0.69
#